data_AF-A0AA48M4M3-F1
#
_entry.id   AF-A0AA48M4M3-F1
#
_cell.length_a   1.000
_cell.length_b   1.000
_cell.length_c   1.000
_cell.angle_alpha   90.00
_cell.angle_beta   90.00
_cell.angle_gamma   90.00
#
_symmetry.space_group_name_H-M   'P 1'
#
loop_
_entity.id
_entity.type
_entity.pdbx_description
1 polymer ?
#
loop_
_entity_poly.entity_id
_entity_poly.type
_entity_poly.pdbx_seq_one_letter_code
_entity_poly.pdbx_strand_id
1 'polypeptide(L)'
;MAPAKDNKPTASSSAPAEKRLSGLGDAYQLTAAEEAAFSRLERRRSRRHPAPRVKIAQGEDGATLTLEHERQDIGYRLLAEALGTADSDFLNGLLNQLGDVTRPNGKVAEKVVEAQLNFLLAVIKDFEPRDQCEAMLAAQMAVIHRAMMTFVARLGNVERIDQQDSALNGLTKLARSFAMLVETFKRYRTGGEQKVTVQHVNVNEGAQAIVGNVTTQSGTRTAAAQTTASAPARTPSATSPKPNLRRRSAAPGVGPRSRKNGRRSSA
;
A
#
# COMPACT_ATOMS: atom_id res chain seq x y z
N MET A 1 10.42 -60.08 38.44
CA MET A 1 9.35 -60.83 37.74
C MET A 1 8.47 -59.82 37.02
N ALA A 2 8.65 -59.71 35.70
CA ALA A 2 7.83 -59.12 34.62
C ALA A 2 6.90 -57.89 34.85
N PRO A 3 6.64 -57.07 33.80
CA PRO A 3 7.56 -56.64 32.74
C PRO A 3 7.42 -55.16 32.31
N ALA A 4 8.35 -54.77 31.44
CA ALA A 4 8.54 -53.51 30.73
C ALA A 4 7.29 -52.88 30.08
N LYS A 5 7.30 -51.54 29.99
CA LYS A 5 6.63 -50.80 28.92
C LYS A 5 7.59 -49.78 28.33
N ASP A 6 8.03 -50.11 27.12
CA ASP A 6 8.73 -49.25 26.17
C ASP A 6 7.90 -48.01 25.86
N ASN A 7 8.48 -46.82 25.99
CA ASN A 7 7.91 -45.58 25.48
C ASN A 7 8.77 -45.08 24.31
N LYS A 8 8.45 -45.56 23.10
CA LYS A 8 9.02 -45.10 21.83
C LYS A 8 8.25 -43.84 21.33
N PRO A 9 8.89 -42.96 20.55
CA PRO A 9 8.42 -41.60 20.29
C PRO A 9 7.25 -41.61 19.30
N THR A 10 6.24 -40.79 19.58
CA THR A 10 5.11 -40.56 18.67
C THR A 10 5.59 -39.77 17.45
N ALA A 11 5.81 -40.50 16.36
CA ALA A 11 5.90 -39.93 15.03
C ALA A 11 4.59 -39.18 14.71
N SER A 12 4.67 -37.87 14.53
CA SER A 12 3.59 -37.06 13.95
C SER A 12 3.49 -37.40 12.46
N SER A 13 2.80 -38.50 12.18
CA SER A 13 2.47 -39.01 10.86
C SER A 13 1.65 -37.99 10.07
N SER A 14 2.29 -37.39 9.06
CA SER A 14 1.64 -36.74 7.93
C SER A 14 0.80 -37.77 7.15
N ALA A 15 -0.47 -37.90 7.52
CA ALA A 15 -1.43 -38.65 6.71
C ALA A 15 -2.06 -37.71 5.65
N PRO A 16 -2.25 -38.18 4.39
CA PRO A 16 -2.79 -37.35 3.31
C PRO A 16 -4.22 -36.90 3.60
N ALA A 17 -4.57 -35.72 3.09
CA ALA A 17 -5.85 -35.03 3.30
C ALA A 17 -7.11 -35.84 2.89
N GLU A 18 -6.95 -36.96 2.18
CA GLU A 18 -8.06 -37.80 1.70
C GLU A 18 -8.85 -38.48 2.82
N LYS A 19 -8.25 -38.73 3.99
CA LYS A 19 -8.91 -39.55 5.03
C LYS A 19 -9.83 -38.77 5.98
N ARG A 20 -10.01 -37.46 5.78
CA ARG A 20 -10.91 -36.62 6.60
C ARG A 20 -12.32 -36.43 6.04
N LEU A 21 -12.62 -36.98 4.85
CA LEU A 21 -13.91 -36.84 4.17
C LEU A 21 -14.82 -38.08 4.26
N SER A 22 -14.49 -39.10 5.06
CA SER A 22 -15.30 -40.33 5.16
C SER A 22 -16.38 -40.25 6.25
N GLY A 23 -17.29 -39.27 6.14
CA GLY A 23 -18.37 -39.10 7.12
C GLY A 23 -19.42 -38.03 6.82
N LEU A 24 -19.56 -37.60 5.57
CA LEU A 24 -20.56 -36.62 5.14
C LEU A 24 -21.43 -37.26 4.05
N GLY A 25 -22.72 -37.42 4.35
CA GLY A 25 -23.72 -37.92 3.40
C GLY A 25 -23.70 -37.12 2.10
N ASP A 26 -23.91 -37.83 0.98
CA ASP A 26 -23.76 -37.36 -0.40
C ASP A 26 -22.59 -36.39 -0.60
N ALA A 27 -21.41 -36.94 -0.89
CA ALA A 27 -20.23 -36.16 -1.22
C ALA A 27 -20.60 -35.07 -2.24
N TYR A 28 -20.53 -33.80 -1.81
CA TYR A 28 -20.84 -32.64 -2.61
C TYR A 28 -20.08 -32.73 -3.94
N GLN A 29 -20.83 -32.88 -5.04
CA GLN A 29 -20.26 -32.94 -6.37
C GLN A 29 -19.98 -31.50 -6.82
N LEU A 30 -18.71 -31.17 -6.99
CA LEU A 30 -18.29 -29.85 -7.45
C LEU A 30 -18.88 -29.56 -8.82
N THR A 31 -19.39 -28.35 -8.99
CA THR A 31 -19.76 -27.86 -10.32
C THR A 31 -18.50 -27.58 -11.15
N ALA A 32 -18.60 -27.65 -12.49
CA ALA A 32 -17.48 -27.31 -13.36
C ALA A 32 -16.93 -25.88 -13.12
N ALA A 33 -17.79 -24.95 -12.67
CA ALA A 33 -17.40 -23.60 -12.29
C ALA A 33 -16.52 -23.58 -11.02
N GLU A 34 -16.84 -24.42 -10.04
CA GLU A 34 -16.08 -24.57 -8.80
C GLU A 34 -14.75 -25.28 -9.03
N GLU A 35 -14.72 -26.34 -9.84
CA GLU A 35 -13.47 -27.01 -10.24
C GLU A 35 -12.52 -26.04 -10.96
N ALA A 36 -13.07 -25.22 -11.87
CA ALA A 36 -12.30 -24.18 -12.53
C ALA A 36 -11.80 -23.11 -11.54
N ALA A 37 -12.61 -22.75 -10.53
CA ALA A 37 -12.20 -21.82 -9.47
C ALA A 37 -11.09 -22.40 -8.59
N PHE A 38 -11.16 -23.68 -8.22
CA PHE A 38 -10.14 -24.38 -7.43
C PHE A 38 -8.84 -24.50 -8.21
N SER A 39 -8.91 -24.84 -9.50
CA SER A 39 -7.75 -24.85 -10.39
C SER A 39 -7.07 -23.47 -10.47
N ARG A 40 -7.85 -22.38 -10.52
CA ARG A 40 -7.30 -21.01 -10.47
C ARG A 40 -6.65 -20.70 -9.12
N LEU A 41 -7.23 -21.17 -8.01
CA LEU A 41 -6.68 -20.98 -6.67
C LEU A 41 -5.36 -21.73 -6.50
N GLU A 42 -5.28 -22.98 -6.94
CA GLU A 42 -4.05 -23.78 -6.85
C GLU A 42 -2.91 -23.18 -7.67
N ARG A 43 -3.19 -22.67 -8.87
CA ARG A 43 -2.19 -21.91 -9.66
C ARG A 43 -1.72 -20.63 -8.96
N ARG A 44 -2.59 -19.97 -8.16
CA ARG A 44 -2.18 -18.81 -7.36
C ARG A 44 -1.32 -19.26 -6.17
N ARG A 45 -1.68 -20.35 -5.51
CA ARG A 45 -0.92 -20.92 -4.38
C ARG A 45 0.49 -21.36 -4.79
N SER A 46 0.62 -22.04 -5.93
CA SER A 46 1.92 -22.52 -6.43
C SER A 46 2.88 -21.40 -6.80
N ARG A 47 2.39 -20.16 -7.02
CA ARG A 47 3.20 -18.98 -7.33
C ARG A 47 3.58 -18.18 -6.07
N ARG A 48 3.03 -18.49 -4.90
CA ARG A 48 3.30 -17.74 -3.67
C ARG A 48 4.65 -18.11 -3.05
N HIS A 49 5.28 -17.13 -2.40
CA HIS A 49 6.49 -17.36 -1.61
C HIS A 49 6.24 -18.39 -0.50
N PRO A 50 7.18 -19.34 -0.28
CA PRO A 50 7.05 -20.40 0.74
C PRO A 50 7.27 -19.91 2.17
N ALA A 51 7.19 -18.60 2.42
CA ALA A 51 7.48 -18.02 3.73
C ALA A 51 6.52 -18.56 4.81
N PRO A 52 7.06 -19.09 5.93
CA PRO A 52 6.25 -19.70 6.97
C PRO A 52 5.35 -18.68 7.67
N ARG A 53 4.37 -19.20 8.40
CA ARG A 53 3.54 -18.39 9.28
C ARG A 53 4.34 -17.99 10.52
N VAL A 54 3.98 -16.84 11.09
CA VAL A 54 4.50 -16.41 12.38
C VAL A 54 3.65 -16.99 13.50
N LYS A 55 4.29 -17.41 14.58
CA LYS A 55 3.68 -17.84 15.84
C LYS A 55 4.16 -16.98 17.00
N ILE A 56 3.30 -16.76 17.97
CA ILE A 56 3.67 -16.08 19.23
C ILE A 56 3.77 -17.14 20.33
N ALA A 57 4.99 -17.38 20.81
CA ALA A 57 5.26 -18.26 21.94
C ALA A 57 5.37 -17.43 23.23
N GLN A 58 4.85 -17.96 24.34
CA GLN A 58 5.11 -17.37 25.66
C GLN A 58 6.46 -17.86 26.18
N GLY A 59 7.40 -16.94 26.39
CA GLY A 59 8.66 -17.19 27.07
C GLY A 59 8.67 -16.58 28.48
N GLU A 60 9.74 -16.86 29.23
CA GLU A 60 9.94 -16.36 30.60
C GLU A 60 10.05 -14.82 30.64
N ASP A 61 10.63 -14.21 29.60
CA ASP A 61 10.80 -12.76 29.46
C ASP A 61 9.63 -12.07 28.70
N GLY A 62 8.56 -12.82 28.41
CA GLY A 62 7.39 -12.32 27.68
C GLY A 62 7.12 -13.04 26.36
N ALA A 63 6.28 -12.45 25.51
CA ALA A 63 5.88 -13.04 24.24
C ALA A 63 7.01 -12.94 23.20
N THR A 64 7.48 -14.08 22.69
CA THR A 64 8.52 -14.17 21.64
C THR A 64 7.89 -14.57 20.31
N LEU A 65 8.34 -13.92 19.24
CA LEU A 65 7.93 -14.23 17.87
C LEU A 65 8.78 -15.38 17.32
N THR A 66 8.12 -16.43 16.85
CA THR A 66 8.74 -17.63 16.24
C THR A 66 8.10 -17.91 14.88
N LEU A 67 8.69 -18.80 14.09
CA LEU A 67 8.16 -19.20 12.79
C LEU A 67 7.62 -20.63 12.84
N GLU A 68 6.52 -20.88 12.12
CA GLU A 68 5.98 -22.21 11.91
C GLU A 68 6.82 -22.97 10.88
N HIS A 69 8.01 -23.39 11.32
CA HIS A 69 8.96 -24.16 10.52
C HIS A 69 9.80 -25.06 11.44
N GLU A 70 10.08 -26.29 11.00
CA GLU A 70 10.90 -27.27 11.76
C GLU A 70 12.29 -26.71 12.11
N ARG A 71 12.81 -25.91 11.19
CA ARG A 71 14.11 -25.24 11.27
C ARG A 71 13.93 -23.73 11.24
N GLN A 72 14.09 -23.06 12.38
CA GLN A 72 13.88 -21.62 12.47
C GLN A 72 14.78 -20.83 11.51
N ASP A 73 16.04 -21.23 11.37
CA ASP A 73 17.01 -20.61 10.46
C ASP A 73 16.55 -20.61 8.99
N ILE A 74 15.98 -21.72 8.52
CA ILE A 74 15.39 -21.80 7.18
C ILE A 74 14.14 -20.93 7.11
N GLY A 75 13.28 -20.98 8.13
CA GLY A 75 12.07 -20.17 8.18
C GLY A 75 12.36 -18.67 8.03
N TYR A 76 13.35 -18.15 8.75
CA TYR A 76 13.74 -16.75 8.68
C TYR A 76 14.30 -16.37 7.32
N ARG A 77 15.08 -17.25 6.67
CA ARG A 77 15.57 -17.03 5.30
C ARG A 77 14.43 -16.97 4.28
N LEU A 78 13.45 -17.87 4.37
CA LEU A 78 12.28 -17.86 3.48
C LEU A 78 11.43 -16.59 3.68
N LEU A 79 11.34 -16.12 4.93
CA LEU A 79 10.64 -14.87 5.23
C LEU A 79 11.41 -13.64 4.74
N ALA A 80 12.74 -13.62 4.93
CA ALA A 80 13.61 -12.55 4.43
C ALA A 80 13.50 -12.40 2.91
N GLU A 81 13.55 -13.52 2.18
CA GLU A 81 13.35 -13.58 0.73
C GLU A 81 11.97 -13.01 0.33
N ALA A 82 10.90 -13.42 1.03
CA ALA A 82 9.56 -12.96 0.74
C ALA A 82 9.32 -11.47 1.08
N LEU A 83 10.21 -10.85 1.84
CA LEU A 83 10.18 -9.43 2.19
C LEU A 83 11.28 -8.62 1.48
N GLY A 84 12.02 -9.22 0.54
CA GLY A 84 13.03 -8.51 -0.24
C GLY A 84 14.20 -7.97 0.60
N THR A 85 14.61 -8.67 1.65
CA THR A 85 15.70 -8.25 2.53
C THR A 85 16.75 -9.34 2.72
N ALA A 86 18.02 -8.94 2.77
CA ALA A 86 19.12 -9.76 3.27
C ALA A 86 19.55 -9.37 4.70
N ASP A 87 18.99 -8.27 5.22
CA ASP A 87 19.31 -7.71 6.53
C ASP A 87 18.37 -8.27 7.60
N SER A 88 18.97 -8.88 8.63
CA SER A 88 18.26 -9.46 9.76
C SER A 88 17.72 -8.41 10.71
N ASP A 89 18.39 -7.27 10.87
CA ASP A 89 17.94 -6.19 11.75
C ASP A 89 16.69 -5.52 11.18
N PHE A 90 16.68 -5.30 9.86
CA PHE A 90 15.48 -4.84 9.15
C PHE A 90 14.32 -5.83 9.33
N LEU A 91 14.56 -7.13 9.11
CA LEU A 91 13.53 -8.16 9.23
C LEU A 91 12.92 -8.18 10.64
N ASN A 92 13.76 -8.22 11.67
CA ASN A 92 13.34 -8.24 13.07
C ASN A 92 12.62 -6.94 13.45
N GLY A 93 13.16 -5.78 13.03
CA GLY A 93 12.54 -4.48 13.26
C GLY A 93 11.15 -4.38 12.64
N LEU A 94 10.98 -4.82 11.40
CA LEU A 94 9.69 -4.81 10.71
C LEU A 94 8.68 -5.75 11.39
N LEU A 95 9.09 -6.95 11.78
CA LEU A 95 8.22 -7.90 12.48
C LEU A 95 7.75 -7.36 13.83
N ASN A 96 8.64 -6.72 14.59
CA ASN A 96 8.30 -6.11 15.86
C ASN A 96 7.30 -4.95 15.68
N GLN A 97 7.56 -4.04 14.73
CA GLN A 97 6.65 -2.94 14.41
C GLN A 97 5.26 -3.42 13.99
N LEU A 98 5.18 -4.46 13.15
CA LEU A 98 3.90 -5.04 12.76
C LEU A 98 3.21 -5.72 13.96
N GLY A 99 3.97 -6.44 14.80
CA GLY A 99 3.47 -7.03 16.03
C GLY A 99 2.83 -5.97 16.96
N ASP A 100 3.51 -4.85 17.17
CA ASP A 100 3.02 -3.76 18.01
C ASP A 100 1.73 -3.13 17.46
N VAL A 101 1.67 -2.89 16.15
CA VAL A 101 0.47 -2.34 15.50
C VAL A 101 -0.75 -3.27 15.63
N THR A 102 -0.53 -4.58 15.68
CA THR A 102 -1.60 -5.57 15.81
C THR A 102 -2.16 -5.71 17.23
N ARG A 103 -1.51 -5.09 18.22
CA ARG A 103 -1.95 -5.03 19.62
C ARG A 103 -2.68 -3.70 19.89
N PRO A 104 -4.02 -3.65 19.78
CA PRO A 104 -4.76 -2.45 20.21
C PRO A 104 -4.64 -2.27 21.72
N ASN A 105 -4.92 -1.06 22.20
CA ASN A 105 -4.92 -0.72 23.62
C ASN A 105 -5.82 -1.69 24.41
N GLY A 106 -5.22 -2.52 25.27
CA GLY A 106 -5.93 -3.49 26.11
C GLY A 106 -5.29 -4.88 26.08
N LYS A 107 -5.84 -5.80 26.88
CA LYS A 107 -5.44 -7.21 26.87
C LYS A 107 -6.11 -7.91 25.69
N VAL A 108 -5.37 -8.17 24.63
CA VAL A 108 -5.81 -8.99 23.50
C VAL A 108 -5.16 -10.36 23.59
N ALA A 109 -5.94 -11.42 23.32
CA ALA A 109 -5.41 -12.77 23.28
C ALA A 109 -4.32 -12.90 22.19
N GLU A 110 -3.20 -13.54 22.52
CA GLU A 110 -2.06 -13.69 21.59
C GLU A 110 -2.46 -14.35 20.26
N LYS A 111 -3.43 -15.27 20.26
CA LYS A 111 -3.96 -15.87 19.02
C LYS A 111 -4.57 -14.84 18.06
N VAL A 112 -5.20 -13.79 18.59
CA VAL A 112 -5.78 -12.71 17.78
C VAL A 112 -4.69 -11.80 17.23
N VAL A 113 -3.64 -11.55 18.02
CA VAL A 113 -2.44 -10.81 17.58
C VAL A 113 -1.73 -11.59 16.47
N GLU A 114 -1.47 -12.89 16.68
CA GLU A 114 -0.87 -13.79 15.71
C GLU A 114 -1.65 -13.83 14.39
N ALA A 115 -2.98 -13.93 14.45
CA ALA A 115 -3.82 -13.93 13.25
C ALA A 115 -3.72 -12.61 12.49
N GLN A 116 -3.76 -11.48 13.19
CA GLN A 116 -3.64 -10.16 12.56
C GLN A 116 -2.25 -9.91 11.97
N LEU A 117 -1.19 -10.34 12.66
CA LEU A 117 0.18 -10.23 12.17
C LEU A 117 0.38 -11.06 10.90
N ASN A 118 -0.09 -12.31 10.90
CA ASN A 118 -0.07 -13.16 9.70
C ASN A 118 -0.89 -12.56 8.54
N PHE A 119 -2.00 -11.87 8.83
CA PHE A 119 -2.75 -11.14 7.81
C PHE A 119 -1.92 -10.00 7.21
N LEU A 120 -1.31 -9.14 8.02
CA LEU A 120 -0.46 -8.05 7.52
C LEU A 120 0.71 -8.59 6.69
N LEU A 121 1.39 -9.63 7.17
CA LEU A 121 2.46 -10.30 6.41
C LEU A 121 1.97 -10.93 5.12
N ALA A 122 0.76 -11.50 5.09
CA ALA A 122 0.18 -12.03 3.86
C ALA A 122 -0.03 -10.92 2.82
N VAL A 123 -0.49 -9.75 3.25
CA VAL A 123 -0.63 -8.58 2.36
C VAL A 123 0.72 -8.12 1.84
N ILE A 124 1.72 -7.96 2.73
CA ILE A 124 3.06 -7.49 2.36
C ILE A 124 3.73 -8.43 1.36
N LYS A 125 3.67 -9.75 1.61
CA LYS A 125 4.23 -10.76 0.71
C LYS A 125 3.56 -10.79 -0.66
N ASP A 126 2.27 -10.44 -0.75
CA ASP A 126 1.53 -10.38 -2.01
C ASP A 126 1.97 -9.19 -2.89
N PHE A 127 2.62 -8.17 -2.31
CA PHE A 127 3.27 -7.13 -3.08
C PHE A 127 4.56 -7.61 -3.75
N GLU A 128 5.14 -8.74 -3.34
CA GLU A 128 6.43 -9.27 -3.81
C GLU A 128 7.56 -8.21 -3.72
N PRO A 129 7.90 -7.71 -2.51
CA PRO A 129 8.92 -6.68 -2.36
C PRO A 129 10.28 -7.11 -2.93
N ARG A 130 10.91 -6.24 -3.71
CA ARG A 130 12.24 -6.47 -4.30
C ARG A 130 13.38 -5.95 -3.44
N ASP A 131 13.07 -5.02 -2.55
CA ASP A 131 14.00 -4.39 -1.63
C ASP A 131 13.25 -3.95 -0.35
N GLN A 132 14.02 -3.44 0.62
CA GLN A 132 13.51 -2.98 1.90
C GLN A 132 12.55 -1.78 1.78
N CYS A 133 12.74 -0.91 0.78
CA CYS A 133 11.87 0.25 0.56
C CYS A 133 10.48 -0.21 0.09
N GLU A 134 10.41 -1.16 -0.85
CA GLU A 134 9.15 -1.79 -1.26
C GLU A 134 8.47 -2.48 -0.08
N ALA A 135 9.24 -3.17 0.77
CA ALA A 135 8.70 -3.86 1.95
C ALA A 135 8.10 -2.87 2.96
N MET A 136 8.76 -1.73 3.20
CA MET A 136 8.22 -0.66 4.06
C MET A 136 6.96 -0.04 3.48
N LEU A 137 6.92 0.25 2.16
CA LEU A 137 5.73 0.78 1.50
C LEU A 137 4.56 -0.20 1.60
N ALA A 138 4.80 -1.48 1.31
CA ALA A 138 3.80 -2.53 1.42
C ALA A 138 3.30 -2.70 2.86
N ALA A 139 4.19 -2.59 3.86
CA ALA A 139 3.81 -2.64 5.27
C ALA A 139 2.91 -1.47 5.67
N GLN A 140 3.25 -0.24 5.25
CA GLN A 140 2.41 0.93 5.47
C GLN A 140 1.03 0.77 4.81
N MET A 141 0.97 0.25 3.58
CA MET A 141 -0.29 -0.03 2.89
C MET A 141 -1.16 -1.05 3.63
N ALA A 142 -0.55 -2.14 4.14
CA ALA A 142 -1.26 -3.15 4.92
C ALA A 142 -1.83 -2.57 6.23
N VAL A 143 -1.03 -1.77 6.95
CA VAL A 143 -1.43 -1.12 8.20
C VAL A 143 -2.53 -0.08 7.96
N ILE A 144 -2.40 0.75 6.92
CA ILE A 144 -3.42 1.75 6.56
C ILE A 144 -4.72 1.05 6.16
N HIS A 145 -4.67 -0.04 5.41
CA HIS A 145 -5.85 -0.83 5.10
C HIS A 145 -6.57 -1.31 6.37
N ARG A 146 -5.85 -1.89 7.32
CA ARG A 146 -6.41 -2.29 8.61
C ARG A 146 -7.03 -1.11 9.37
N ALA A 147 -6.35 0.04 9.40
CA ALA A 147 -6.87 1.25 10.02
C ALA A 147 -8.18 1.71 9.34
N MET A 148 -8.24 1.72 8.00
CA MET A 148 -9.47 2.04 7.26
C MET A 148 -10.62 1.11 7.64
N MET A 149 -10.39 -0.21 7.69
CA MET A 149 -11.41 -1.18 8.10
C MET A 149 -11.89 -0.95 9.53
N THR A 150 -11.00 -0.51 10.43
CA THR A 150 -11.37 -0.11 11.79
C THR A 150 -12.30 1.11 11.81
N PHE A 151 -12.01 2.13 11.00
CA PHE A 151 -12.86 3.32 10.87
C PHE A 151 -14.22 3.01 10.24
N VAL A 152 -14.25 2.12 9.22
CA VAL A 152 -15.51 1.64 8.63
C VAL A 152 -16.35 0.88 9.66
N ALA A 153 -15.74 -0.02 10.44
CA ALA A 153 -16.43 -0.74 11.50
C ALA A 153 -16.97 0.21 12.59
N ARG A 154 -16.20 1.25 12.94
CA ARG A 154 -16.66 2.29 13.88
C ARG A 154 -17.89 3.02 13.34
N LEU A 155 -17.87 3.44 12.07
CA LEU A 155 -19.01 4.11 11.42
C LEU A 155 -20.30 3.30 11.47
N GLY A 156 -20.21 1.97 11.37
CA GLY A 156 -21.38 1.08 11.50
C GLY A 156 -22.00 1.03 12.91
N ASN A 157 -21.31 1.56 13.93
CA ASN A 157 -21.71 1.51 15.34
C ASN A 157 -21.76 2.90 15.99
N VAL A 158 -21.83 3.98 15.21
CA VAL A 158 -21.88 5.34 15.76
C VAL A 158 -23.30 5.70 16.21
N GLU A 159 -23.41 6.28 17.40
CA GLU A 159 -24.68 6.80 17.95
C GLU A 159 -24.77 8.33 17.93
N ARG A 160 -23.64 9.03 17.72
CA ARG A 160 -23.55 10.49 17.81
C ARG A 160 -22.86 11.11 16.59
N ILE A 161 -23.34 12.27 16.17
CA ILE A 161 -22.84 12.99 14.98
C ILE A 161 -21.34 13.33 15.10
N ASP A 162 -20.87 13.72 16.28
CA ASP A 162 -19.46 14.04 16.53
C ASP A 162 -18.52 12.83 16.29
N GLN A 163 -18.93 11.65 16.71
CA GLN A 163 -18.21 10.40 16.46
C GLN A 163 -18.24 10.03 14.96
N GLN A 164 -19.37 10.28 14.28
CA GLN A 164 -19.53 10.01 12.86
C GLN A 164 -18.58 10.87 12.03
N ASP A 165 -18.58 12.18 12.29
CA ASP A 165 -17.73 13.16 11.61
C ASP A 165 -16.24 12.86 11.82
N SER A 166 -15.86 12.53 13.05
CA SER A 166 -14.49 12.15 13.40
C SER A 166 -14.05 10.90 12.63
N ALA A 167 -14.90 9.86 12.59
CA ALA A 167 -14.57 8.60 11.92
C ALA A 167 -14.54 8.75 10.38
N LEU A 168 -15.48 9.49 9.80
CA LEU A 168 -15.50 9.80 8.36
C LEU A 168 -14.27 10.60 7.92
N ASN A 169 -13.88 11.61 8.70
CA ASN A 169 -12.69 12.41 8.42
C ASN A 169 -11.41 11.57 8.47
N GLY A 170 -11.27 10.72 9.49
CA GLY A 170 -10.15 9.78 9.62
C GLY A 170 -10.08 8.82 8.43
N LEU A 171 -11.21 8.19 8.09
CA LEU A 171 -11.31 7.29 6.94
C LEU A 171 -10.91 7.97 5.63
N THR A 172 -11.42 9.18 5.38
CA THR A 172 -11.15 9.94 4.15
C THR A 172 -9.66 10.27 4.00
N LYS A 173 -8.98 10.64 5.10
CA LYS A 173 -7.54 10.92 5.10
C LYS A 173 -6.72 9.65 4.84
N LEU A 174 -7.09 8.54 5.45
CA LEU A 174 -6.43 7.25 5.23
C LEU A 174 -6.64 6.75 3.79
N ALA A 175 -7.84 6.89 3.24
CA ALA A 175 -8.14 6.51 1.86
C ALA A 175 -7.31 7.31 0.84
N ARG A 176 -7.17 8.63 1.04
CA ARG A 176 -6.29 9.48 0.22
C ARG A 176 -4.82 9.04 0.33
N SER A 177 -4.36 8.76 1.55
CA SER A 177 -3.00 8.29 1.80
C SER A 177 -2.73 6.94 1.14
N PHE A 178 -3.70 6.02 1.19
CA PHE A 178 -3.62 4.72 0.54
C PHE A 178 -3.48 4.87 -0.98
N ALA A 179 -4.28 5.72 -1.62
CA ALA A 179 -4.16 6.00 -3.06
C ALA A 179 -2.78 6.56 -3.42
N MET A 180 -2.26 7.50 -2.61
CA MET A 180 -0.90 8.04 -2.80
C MET A 180 0.17 6.96 -2.66
N LEU A 181 0.06 6.04 -1.69
CA LEU A 181 1.01 4.94 -1.54
C LEU A 181 0.96 3.98 -2.73
N VAL A 182 -0.22 3.68 -3.26
CA VAL A 182 -0.35 2.86 -4.50
C VAL A 182 0.37 3.54 -5.66
N GLU A 183 0.22 4.86 -5.83
CA GLU A 183 0.94 5.60 -6.87
C GLU A 183 2.45 5.60 -6.63
N THR A 184 2.89 5.89 -5.40
CA THR A 184 4.32 5.88 -5.02
C THR A 184 4.94 4.52 -5.28
N PHE A 185 4.27 3.43 -4.90
CA PHE A 185 4.73 2.07 -5.13
C PHE A 185 4.87 1.75 -6.61
N LYS A 186 3.88 2.14 -7.44
CA LYS A 186 3.95 1.98 -8.90
C LYS A 186 5.12 2.77 -9.50
N ARG A 187 5.28 4.04 -9.10
CA ARG A 187 6.36 4.91 -9.59
C ARG A 187 7.74 4.38 -9.20
N TYR A 188 7.88 3.88 -7.97
CA TYR A 188 9.11 3.26 -7.48
C TYR A 188 9.50 2.07 -8.36
N ARG A 189 8.53 1.22 -8.72
CA ARG A 189 8.75 0.06 -9.61
C ARG A 189 9.07 0.41 -11.06
N THR A 190 8.50 1.49 -11.58
CA THR A 190 8.71 1.91 -12.97
C THR A 190 9.86 2.91 -13.13
N GLY A 191 10.63 3.17 -12.06
CA GLY A 191 11.76 4.10 -12.10
C GLY A 191 11.39 5.55 -12.43
N GLY A 192 10.11 5.93 -12.27
CA GLY A 192 9.61 7.25 -12.66
C GLY A 192 9.54 7.51 -14.17
N GLU A 193 9.77 6.52 -15.03
CA GLU A 193 9.69 6.70 -16.48
C GLU A 193 8.23 6.83 -16.95
N GLN A 194 7.82 8.04 -17.33
CA GLN A 194 6.58 8.26 -18.07
C GLN A 194 6.83 7.91 -19.54
N LYS A 195 6.64 6.64 -19.90
CA LYS A 195 6.78 6.18 -21.30
C LYS A 195 5.62 6.71 -22.15
N VAL A 196 5.79 7.89 -22.76
CA VAL A 196 4.86 8.42 -23.77
C VAL A 196 5.18 7.75 -25.11
N THR A 197 4.45 6.71 -25.46
CA THR A 197 4.58 6.06 -26.76
C THR A 197 3.87 6.90 -27.81
N VAL A 198 4.62 7.70 -28.58
CA VAL A 198 4.08 8.44 -29.73
C VAL A 198 3.79 7.43 -30.85
N GLN A 199 2.52 7.07 -31.05
CA GLN A 199 2.10 6.39 -32.27
C GLN A 199 2.11 7.43 -33.41
N HIS A 200 2.96 7.16 -34.42
CA HIS A 200 3.26 7.98 -35.60
C HIS A 200 2.30 9.15 -35.90
N VAL A 201 2.84 10.37 -35.89
CA VAL A 201 2.19 11.54 -36.47
C VAL A 201 2.54 11.58 -37.96
N ASN A 202 1.55 11.51 -38.84
CA ASN A 202 1.75 11.74 -40.26
C ASN A 202 1.89 13.25 -40.46
N VAL A 203 3.13 13.70 -40.71
CA VAL A 203 3.43 15.12 -40.94
C VAL A 203 3.21 15.39 -42.42
N ASN A 204 2.09 16.04 -42.77
CA ASN A 204 1.86 16.51 -44.14
C ASN A 204 2.91 17.58 -44.51
N GLU A 205 3.27 17.66 -45.80
CA GLU A 205 4.22 18.65 -46.32
C GLU A 205 3.90 20.06 -45.80
N GLY A 206 4.76 20.58 -44.92
CA GLY A 206 4.63 21.92 -44.33
C GLY A 206 4.43 21.99 -42.81
N ALA A 207 4.20 20.87 -42.11
CA ALA A 207 4.18 20.84 -40.64
C ALA A 207 5.56 20.50 -40.06
N GLN A 208 6.03 21.23 -39.03
CA GLN A 208 7.24 20.86 -38.28
C GLN A 208 6.84 20.35 -36.90
N ALA A 209 7.16 19.09 -36.62
CA ALA A 209 7.03 18.52 -35.28
C ALA A 209 8.38 18.60 -34.56
N ILE A 210 8.39 19.15 -33.34
CA ILE A 210 9.56 19.12 -32.47
C ILE A 210 9.56 17.78 -31.75
N VAL A 211 10.57 16.95 -32.00
CA VAL A 211 10.80 15.68 -31.29
C VAL A 211 12.08 15.81 -30.48
N GLY A 212 11.96 15.91 -29.16
CA GLY A 212 13.09 16.09 -28.24
C GLY A 212 12.67 16.64 -26.87
N ASN A 213 13.56 16.56 -25.88
CA ASN A 213 13.30 17.04 -24.52
C ASN A 213 13.22 18.58 -24.51
N VAL A 214 12.01 19.14 -24.56
CA VAL A 214 11.80 20.60 -24.54
C VAL A 214 11.95 21.11 -23.10
N THR A 215 13.11 21.67 -22.79
CA THR A 215 13.29 22.44 -21.55
C THR A 215 12.87 23.87 -21.83
N THR A 216 11.67 24.28 -21.41
CA THR A 216 11.23 25.67 -21.50
C THR A 216 11.97 26.49 -20.46
N GLN A 217 13.06 27.15 -20.86
CA GLN A 217 13.71 28.16 -20.04
C GLN A 217 12.77 29.37 -19.97
N SER A 218 12.02 29.51 -18.88
CA SER A 218 11.23 30.70 -18.60
C SER A 218 12.17 31.89 -18.38
N GLY A 219 12.48 32.59 -19.47
CA GLY A 219 13.32 33.78 -19.46
C GLY A 219 12.63 34.97 -18.79
N THR A 220 13.14 35.39 -17.64
CA THR A 220 13.08 36.77 -17.17
C THR A 220 13.72 37.69 -18.23
N ARG A 221 12.95 38.60 -18.79
CA ARG A 221 13.42 39.66 -19.69
C ARG A 221 14.30 40.65 -18.91
N THR A 222 15.55 40.81 -19.32
CA THR A 222 16.33 42.02 -19.07
C THR A 222 16.97 42.44 -20.38
N ALA A 223 16.80 43.71 -20.72
CA ALA A 223 17.13 44.29 -22.02
C ALA A 223 18.63 44.63 -22.15
N ALA A 224 19.20 44.42 -23.33
CA ALA A 224 20.29 45.22 -23.89
C ALA A 224 20.33 45.03 -25.41
N ALA A 225 20.54 46.13 -26.13
CA ALA A 225 20.44 46.28 -27.58
C ALA A 225 21.76 45.98 -28.31
N GLN A 226 21.69 45.56 -29.58
CA GLN A 226 22.25 46.28 -30.75
C GLN A 226 22.17 45.45 -32.07
N THR A 227 21.57 46.09 -33.10
CA THR A 227 21.92 46.19 -34.55
C THR A 227 22.39 44.92 -35.32
N THR A 228 21.92 44.55 -36.53
CA THR A 228 21.65 45.32 -37.79
C THR A 228 20.76 44.54 -38.78
N ALA A 229 19.90 45.27 -39.53
CA ALA A 229 19.41 45.14 -40.94
C ALA A 229 19.12 43.74 -41.56
N SER A 230 18.01 43.44 -42.26
CA SER A 230 17.26 44.21 -43.27
C SER A 230 15.82 43.67 -43.47
N ALA A 231 14.90 44.53 -43.90
CA ALA A 231 13.54 44.22 -44.35
C ALA A 231 13.50 43.80 -45.85
N PRO A 232 12.37 43.30 -46.39
CA PRO A 232 11.35 44.23 -46.87
C PRO A 232 9.90 43.87 -46.51
N ALA A 233 9.06 44.90 -46.59
CA ALA A 233 7.66 44.94 -46.21
C ALA A 233 6.70 44.39 -47.27
N ARG A 234 5.52 43.92 -46.83
CA ARG A 234 4.22 44.10 -47.50
C ARG A 234 3.08 44.07 -46.45
N THR A 235 2.27 45.12 -46.44
CA THR A 235 1.01 45.29 -45.69
C THR A 235 -0.19 45.14 -46.66
N PRO A 236 -1.45 45.36 -46.25
CA PRO A 236 -2.28 44.56 -45.35
C PRO A 236 -3.62 44.17 -46.01
N SER A 237 -4.40 43.24 -45.44
CA SER A 237 -5.86 43.25 -45.67
C SER A 237 -6.62 42.68 -44.48
N ALA A 238 -7.54 43.51 -43.99
CA ALA A 238 -8.40 43.30 -42.83
C ALA A 238 -9.47 42.21 -43.06
N THR A 239 -9.97 41.60 -41.99
CA THR A 239 -11.39 41.66 -41.55
C THR A 239 -11.55 40.87 -40.23
N SER A 240 -12.06 41.53 -39.19
CA SER A 240 -12.55 40.97 -37.89
C SER A 240 -14.09 40.75 -38.00
N PRO A 241 -14.85 40.08 -37.08
CA PRO A 241 -14.63 39.98 -35.62
C PRO A 241 -15.11 38.72 -34.84
N LYS A 242 -14.53 38.59 -33.64
CA LYS A 242 -14.94 38.08 -32.29
C LYS A 242 -16.42 37.65 -32.04
N PRO A 243 -16.76 36.81 -31.02
CA PRO A 243 -16.20 36.92 -29.66
C PRO A 243 -16.01 35.65 -28.78
N ASN A 244 -15.02 35.76 -27.88
CA ASN A 244 -14.83 34.90 -26.72
C ASN A 244 -15.75 35.32 -25.56
N LEU A 245 -16.42 34.34 -24.96
CA LEU A 245 -17.21 34.48 -23.76
C LEU A 245 -16.31 34.37 -22.50
N ARG A 246 -16.23 35.50 -21.79
CA ARG A 246 -16.04 35.68 -20.33
C ARG A 246 -14.90 34.93 -19.63
N ARG A 247 -13.89 35.71 -19.26
CA ARG A 247 -13.27 35.63 -17.92
C ARG A 247 -13.12 37.04 -17.33
N ARG A 248 -13.63 37.22 -16.10
CA ARG A 248 -13.24 38.22 -15.08
C ARG A 248 -13.77 37.65 -13.75
N SER A 249 -13.02 37.19 -12.75
CA SER A 249 -11.83 37.62 -12.00
C SER A 249 -12.07 38.76 -10.99
N ALA A 250 -11.58 38.51 -9.76
CA ALA A 250 -11.29 39.40 -8.60
C ALA A 250 -12.46 39.62 -7.59
N ALA A 251 -12.29 39.62 -6.26
CA ALA A 251 -11.12 39.68 -5.38
C ALA A 251 -11.47 39.19 -3.93
N PRO A 252 -10.50 38.92 -3.03
CA PRO A 252 -10.72 38.85 -1.58
C PRO A 252 -10.36 40.19 -0.91
N GLY A 253 -11.14 40.59 0.11
CA GLY A 253 -10.90 41.82 0.87
C GLY A 253 -11.00 41.63 2.39
N VAL A 254 -9.85 41.81 3.05
CA VAL A 254 -9.60 42.59 4.30
C VAL A 254 -10.45 42.30 5.57
N GLY A 255 -9.78 41.89 6.65
CA GLY A 255 -10.33 41.85 8.03
C GLY A 255 -10.16 43.17 8.82
N PRO A 256 -10.58 43.24 10.09
CA PRO A 256 -9.58 43.50 11.14
C PRO A 256 -9.79 42.79 12.50
N ARG A 257 -8.70 42.80 13.28
CA ARG A 257 -8.51 42.33 14.67
C ARG A 257 -9.46 42.96 15.70
N SER A 258 -9.73 42.22 16.78
CA SER A 258 -9.80 42.80 18.14
C SER A 258 -9.30 41.83 19.22
N ARG A 259 -8.36 42.33 20.04
CA ARG A 259 -7.86 41.78 21.31
C ARG A 259 -8.71 42.37 22.44
N LYS A 260 -9.05 41.59 23.47
CA LYS A 260 -9.14 42.12 24.85
C LYS A 260 -8.86 41.05 25.92
N ASN A 261 -8.12 41.50 26.91
CA ASN A 261 -7.53 40.80 28.06
C ASN A 261 -8.51 40.58 29.24
N GLY A 262 -8.09 39.72 30.17
CA GLY A 262 -8.40 39.77 31.61
C GLY A 262 -9.32 38.63 32.07
N ARG A 263 -9.12 37.91 33.18
CA ARG A 263 -8.32 38.13 34.39
C ARG A 263 -8.21 36.80 35.18
N ARG A 264 -7.18 36.70 36.01
CA ARG A 264 -6.97 35.72 37.10
C ARG A 264 -8.06 35.76 38.18
N SER A 265 -8.32 34.60 38.83
CA SER A 265 -8.43 34.39 40.30
C SER A 265 -8.63 32.88 40.52
N SER A 266 -7.68 32.10 41.06
CA SER A 266 -7.47 31.81 42.50
C SER A 266 -8.74 31.65 43.33
N ALA A 267 -9.11 30.39 43.59
CA ALA A 267 -9.49 29.82 44.89
C ALA A 267 -9.27 28.30 44.79
#